data_AF-A0A2D4G9K4-F1
#
_entry.id   AF-A0A2D4G9K4-F1
#
_cell.length_a   1.000
_cell.length_b   1.000
_cell.length_c   1.000
_cell.angle_alpha   90.00
_cell.angle_beta   90.00
_cell.angle_gamma   90.00
#
_symmetry.space_group_name_H-M   'P 1'
#
loop_
_entity.id
_entity.type
_entity.pdbx_description
1 polymer ?
#
loop_
_entity_poly.entity_id
_entity_poly.type
_entity_poly.pdbx_seq_one_letter_code
_entity_poly.pdbx_strand_id
1 'polypeptide(L)'
;LSLCHTVMSEEKCPGELYYKAQSPDEGALVTAARNFGFVFRGRTPKTITVQELGRPVTYQLLAILDFNNLRKRMSVIVRNPKGQIRLYSKGADIILLERLFPGDQDLYNVTTDHLNEYAGEGLRTLVLAYRDLDEKYFAGWAERLEEASLNGEGREERIARLYEEVENDLVLLG
;
A
#
# COMPACT_ATOMS: atom_id res chain seq x y z
N LEU A 1 4.34 -5.68 -0.82
CA LEU A 1 3.23 -6.66 -0.90
C LEU A 1 2.72 -7.16 0.46
N SER A 2 3.56 -7.31 1.49
CA SER A 2 3.18 -7.75 2.86
C SER A 2 2.72 -6.62 3.81
N LEU A 3 2.62 -5.38 3.32
CA LEU A 3 2.25 -4.20 4.11
C LEU A 3 0.97 -3.52 3.58
N CYS A 4 0.93 -3.23 2.28
CA CYS A 4 -0.19 -2.55 1.63
C CYS A 4 -1.28 -3.56 1.22
N HIS A 5 -2.14 -3.95 2.16
CA HIS A 5 -3.32 -4.80 1.92
C HIS A 5 -4.28 -4.77 3.12
N THR A 6 -5.48 -5.33 2.97
CA THR A 6 -6.41 -5.55 4.12
C THR A 6 -6.58 -7.00 4.53
N VAL A 7 -5.80 -7.93 3.94
CA VAL A 7 -5.75 -9.35 4.33
C VAL A 7 -5.58 -9.54 5.84
N MET A 8 -6.37 -10.44 6.41
CA MET A 8 -6.28 -10.89 7.80
C MET A 8 -5.51 -12.21 7.87
N SER A 9 -4.66 -12.34 8.89
CA SER A 9 -3.96 -13.58 9.18
C SER A 9 -4.62 -14.29 10.35
N GLU A 10 -4.75 -15.61 10.24
CA GLU A 10 -5.21 -16.49 11.31
C GLU A 10 -4.18 -17.60 11.52
N GLU A 11 -3.78 -17.80 12.76
CA GLU A 11 -2.91 -18.92 13.15
C GLU A 11 -3.75 -19.89 13.98
N LYS A 12 -4.07 -21.06 13.40
CA LYS A 12 -4.88 -22.08 14.10
C LYS A 12 -4.02 -22.94 15.02
N CYS A 13 -2.82 -23.26 14.55
CA CYS A 13 -1.80 -24.01 15.26
C CYS A 13 -0.47 -23.27 15.08
N PRO A 14 0.50 -23.39 16.00
CA PRO A 14 1.82 -22.80 15.83
C PRO A 14 2.45 -23.21 14.49
N GLY A 15 2.69 -22.25 13.60
CA GLY A 15 3.26 -22.48 12.27
C GLY A 15 2.25 -22.63 11.13
N GLU A 16 0.96 -22.83 11.42
CA GLU A 16 -0.10 -22.93 10.41
C GLU A 16 -0.83 -21.59 10.23
N LEU A 17 -0.26 -20.77 9.35
CA LEU A 17 -0.75 -19.45 9.01
C LEU A 17 -1.69 -19.49 7.80
N TYR A 18 -2.90 -18.96 7.97
CA TYR A 18 -3.93 -18.83 6.94
C TYR A 18 -4.25 -17.36 6.65
N TYR A 19 -4.49 -17.03 5.37
CA TYR A 19 -4.83 -15.68 4.94
C TYR A 19 -6.28 -15.61 4.49
N LYS A 20 -7.05 -14.69 5.09
CA LYS A 20 -8.40 -14.32 4.68
C LYS A 20 -8.36 -12.96 4.01
N ALA A 21 -8.70 -12.92 2.72
CA ALA A 21 -8.70 -11.70 1.92
C ALA A 21 -10.12 -11.39 1.41
N GLN A 22 -10.45 -10.11 1.30
CA GLN A 22 -11.71 -9.67 0.68
C GLN A 22 -11.68 -9.81 -0.84
N SER A 23 -10.49 -9.69 -1.43
CA SER A 23 -10.23 -9.93 -2.85
C SER A 23 -9.26 -11.11 -3.02
N PRO A 24 -9.49 -12.02 -3.99
CA PRO A 24 -8.54 -13.10 -4.29
C PRO A 24 -7.16 -12.57 -4.68
N ASP A 25 -7.08 -11.37 -5.27
CA ASP A 25 -5.85 -10.77 -5.76
C ASP A 25 -4.93 -10.38 -4.60
N GLU A 26 -5.52 -9.75 -3.58
CA GLU A 26 -4.77 -9.40 -2.39
C GLU A 26 -4.27 -10.66 -1.68
N GLY A 27 -5.11 -11.71 -1.62
CA GLY A 27 -4.70 -13.01 -1.07
C GLY A 27 -3.52 -13.61 -1.82
N ALA A 28 -3.55 -13.57 -3.15
CA ALA A 28 -2.46 -14.05 -4.00
C ALA A 28 -1.17 -13.26 -3.77
N LEU A 29 -1.25 -11.92 -3.73
CA LEU A 29 -0.09 -11.06 -3.51
C LEU A 29 0.56 -11.25 -2.14
N VAL A 30 -0.24 -11.39 -1.07
CA VAL A 30 0.29 -11.63 0.29
C VAL A 30 0.87 -13.04 0.40
N THR A 31 0.25 -14.02 -0.27
CA THR A 31 0.77 -15.39 -0.34
C THR A 31 2.11 -15.43 -1.10
N ALA A 32 2.22 -14.71 -2.21
CA ALA A 32 3.47 -14.57 -2.94
C ALA A 32 4.55 -13.95 -2.05
N ALA A 33 4.25 -12.84 -1.35
CA ALA A 33 5.19 -12.21 -0.42
C ALA A 33 5.69 -13.18 0.66
N ARG A 34 4.79 -14.00 1.23
CA ARG A 34 5.16 -15.07 2.16
C ARG A 34 6.12 -16.09 1.54
N ASN A 35 5.88 -16.53 0.32
CA ASN A 35 6.72 -17.50 -0.38
C ASN A 35 8.14 -16.96 -0.65
N PHE A 36 8.29 -15.64 -0.78
CA PHE A 36 9.58 -14.96 -0.89
C PHE A 36 10.18 -14.53 0.47
N GLY A 37 9.66 -15.05 1.58
CA GLY A 37 10.23 -14.83 2.92
C GLY A 37 9.79 -13.54 3.60
N PHE A 38 8.77 -12.84 3.09
CA PHE A 38 8.14 -11.67 3.71
C PHE A 38 6.75 -12.04 4.24
N VAL A 39 6.72 -12.70 5.39
CA VAL A 39 5.51 -13.32 5.93
C VAL A 39 4.71 -12.31 6.76
N PHE A 40 3.56 -11.87 6.25
CA PHE A 40 2.62 -11.08 7.06
C PHE A 40 2.08 -11.93 8.21
N ARG A 41 2.33 -11.53 9.46
CA ARG A 41 1.93 -12.30 10.66
C ARG A 41 0.65 -11.79 11.29
N GLY A 42 0.40 -10.49 11.21
CA GLY A 42 -0.80 -9.89 11.77
C GLY A 42 -0.75 -8.39 11.80
N ARG A 43 -1.92 -7.80 12.07
CA ARG A 43 -2.10 -6.36 12.18
C ARG A 43 -3.01 -6.04 13.35
N THR A 44 -2.63 -5.01 14.10
CA THR A 44 -3.50 -4.32 15.06
C THR A 44 -3.92 -2.97 14.47
N PRO A 45 -4.83 -2.21 15.09
CA PRO A 45 -5.15 -0.86 14.62
C PRO A 45 -3.95 0.10 14.54
N LYS A 46 -2.82 -0.22 15.19
CA LYS A 46 -1.63 0.65 15.26
C LYS A 46 -0.35 0.02 14.73
N THR A 47 -0.33 -1.27 14.40
CA THR A 47 0.90 -1.96 14.00
C THR A 47 0.66 -3.05 12.98
N ILE A 48 1.66 -3.29 12.13
CA ILE A 48 1.74 -4.44 11.22
C ILE A 48 2.99 -5.23 11.59
N THR A 49 2.85 -6.53 11.83
CA THR A 49 3.98 -7.42 12.09
C THR A 49 4.22 -8.31 10.87
N VAL A 50 5.44 -8.26 10.35
CA VAL A 50 5.94 -9.06 9.24
C VAL A 50 7.17 -9.83 9.71
N GLN A 51 7.37 -11.04 9.24
CA GLN A 51 8.65 -11.73 9.36
C GLN A 51 9.41 -11.56 8.04
N GLU A 52 10.48 -10.78 8.08
CA GLU A 52 11.35 -10.48 6.94
C GLU A 52 12.56 -11.41 6.99
N LEU A 53 12.63 -12.36 6.06
CA LEU A 53 13.76 -13.29 5.92
C LEU A 53 14.12 -13.98 7.24
N GLY A 54 13.10 -14.41 7.99
CA GLY A 54 13.29 -15.06 9.30
C GLY A 54 13.25 -14.13 10.51
N ARG A 55 13.33 -12.81 10.32
CA ARG A 55 13.40 -11.83 11.42
C ARG A 55 12.05 -11.13 11.62
N PRO A 56 11.49 -11.11 12.84
CA PRO A 56 10.28 -10.35 13.09
C PRO A 56 10.56 -8.85 13.02
N VAL A 57 9.73 -8.13 12.27
CA VAL A 57 9.78 -6.69 12.06
C VAL A 57 8.37 -6.13 12.27
N THR A 58 8.25 -5.15 13.17
CA THR A 58 6.97 -4.50 13.46
C THR A 58 7.01 -3.06 12.96
N TYR A 59 6.09 -2.75 12.06
CA TYR A 59 5.83 -1.42 11.53
C TYR A 59 4.72 -0.76 12.35
N GLN A 60 4.82 0.55 12.59
CA GLN A 60 3.69 1.32 13.08
C GLN A 60 2.78 1.61 11.88
N LEU A 61 1.50 1.29 12.02
CA LEU A 61 0.48 1.65 11.04
C LEU A 61 0.00 3.06 11.36
N LEU A 62 0.17 3.97 10.42
CA LEU A 62 -0.18 5.38 10.58
C LEU A 62 -1.48 5.74 9.87
N ALA A 63 -1.70 5.22 8.66
CA ALA A 63 -2.96 5.40 7.93
C ALA A 63 -3.18 4.27 6.93
N ILE A 64 -4.46 3.96 6.66
CA ILE A 64 -4.89 3.14 5.54
C ILE A 64 -5.78 4.01 4.65
N LEU A 65 -5.44 4.09 3.37
CA LEU A 65 -6.25 4.74 2.35
C LEU A 65 -6.92 3.61 1.55
N ASP A 66 -8.15 3.29 1.94
CA ASP A 66 -8.87 2.12 1.43
C ASP A 66 -9.09 2.18 -0.08
N PHE A 67 -9.13 1.00 -0.69
CA PHE A 67 -9.56 0.86 -2.07
C PHE A 67 -11.01 1.31 -2.24
N ASN A 68 -11.29 2.04 -3.32
CA ASN A 68 -12.65 2.22 -3.81
C ASN A 68 -12.66 2.27 -5.34
N ASN A 69 -13.82 2.01 -5.94
CA ASN A 69 -13.99 1.92 -7.38
C ASN A 69 -13.76 3.25 -8.12
N LEU A 70 -13.82 4.39 -7.43
CA LEU A 70 -13.53 5.71 -8.01
C LEU A 70 -12.03 5.93 -8.13
N ARG A 71 -11.26 5.61 -7.08
CA ARG A 71 -9.80 5.83 -7.05
C ARG A 71 -8.98 4.69 -7.65
N LYS A 72 -9.51 3.46 -7.68
CA LYS A 72 -8.87 2.23 -8.22
C LYS A 72 -7.45 1.94 -7.71
N ARG A 73 -7.15 2.35 -6.47
CA ARG A 73 -5.88 2.12 -5.78
C ARG A 73 -6.09 2.03 -4.27
N MET A 74 -5.13 1.46 -3.57
CA MET A 74 -5.04 1.41 -2.11
C MET A 74 -3.66 1.86 -1.69
N SER A 75 -3.57 2.61 -0.59
CA SER A 75 -2.29 2.97 0.01
C SER A 75 -2.25 2.69 1.52
N VAL A 76 -1.05 2.49 2.04
CA VAL A 76 -0.79 2.40 3.47
C VAL A 76 0.37 3.33 3.82
N ILE A 77 0.24 4.04 4.94
CA ILE A 77 1.33 4.83 5.50
C ILE A 77 1.82 4.10 6.75
N VAL A 78 3.11 3.80 6.78
CA VAL A 78 3.75 3.09 7.89
C VAL A 78 5.01 3.81 8.35
N ARG A 79 5.34 3.66 9.63
CA ARG A 79 6.66 3.97 10.17
C ARG A 79 7.43 2.69 10.42
N ASN A 80 8.61 2.56 9.83
CA ASN A 80 9.47 1.39 10.05
C ASN A 80 10.21 1.49 11.41
N PRO A 81 10.88 0.42 11.89
CA PRO A 81 11.63 0.45 13.14
C PRO A 81 12.78 1.47 13.20
N LYS A 82 13.25 1.96 12.04
CA LYS A 82 14.28 3.00 11.95
C LYS A 82 13.69 4.42 12.07
N GLY A 83 12.38 4.54 12.23
CA GLY A 83 11.67 5.82 12.35
C GLY A 83 11.27 6.46 11.02
N GLN A 84 11.55 5.82 9.89
CA GLN A 84 11.22 6.39 8.56
C GLN A 84 9.75 6.17 8.25
N ILE A 85 9.07 7.22 7.81
CA ILE A 85 7.68 7.17 7.35
C ILE A 85 7.67 6.98 5.84
N ARG A 86 6.91 5.97 5.40
CA ARG A 86 6.74 5.67 3.98
C ARG A 86 5.29 5.37 3.67
N LEU A 87 4.80 5.99 2.61
CA LEU A 87 3.58 5.61 1.92
C LEU A 87 3.93 4.52 0.90
N TYR A 88 3.18 3.43 0.91
CA TYR A 88 3.17 2.44 -0.16
C TYR A 88 1.80 2.45 -0.83
N SER A 89 1.78 2.45 -2.16
CA SER A 89 0.56 2.41 -2.96
C SER A 89 0.58 1.25 -3.94
N LYS A 90 -0.59 0.66 -4.16
CA LYS A 90 -0.83 -0.32 -5.22
C LYS A 90 -2.14 0.01 -5.92
N GLY A 91 -2.18 -0.07 -7.25
CA GLY A 91 -3.41 0.19 -7.99
C GLY A 91 -3.29 -0.10 -9.47
N ALA A 92 -4.34 0.27 -10.20
CA ALA A 92 -4.36 0.13 -11.66
C ALA A 92 -3.22 0.94 -12.30
N ASP A 93 -2.69 0.41 -13.40
CA ASP A 93 -1.63 0.99 -14.22
C ASP A 93 -1.81 2.49 -14.50
N ILE A 94 -2.84 2.89 -15.27
CA ILE A 94 -3.08 4.28 -15.68
C ILE A 94 -3.15 5.20 -14.45
N ILE A 95 -3.78 4.72 -13.39
CA ILE A 95 -4.05 5.50 -12.18
C ILE A 95 -2.77 5.79 -11.38
N LEU A 96 -1.86 4.82 -11.30
CA LEU A 96 -0.62 4.96 -10.53
C LEU A 96 0.46 5.65 -11.37
N LEU A 97 0.53 5.36 -12.67
CA LEU A 97 1.52 5.98 -13.57
C LEU A 97 1.35 7.51 -13.66
N GLU A 98 0.12 8.02 -13.63
CA GLU A 98 -0.19 9.47 -13.59
C GLU A 98 0.29 10.19 -12.31
N ARG A 99 0.69 9.43 -11.28
CA ARG A 99 1.07 9.95 -9.95
C ARG A 99 2.54 9.81 -9.66
N LEU A 100 3.29 9.24 -10.59
CA LEU A 100 4.71 9.05 -10.43
C LEU A 100 5.45 10.37 -10.53
N PHE A 101 6.44 10.54 -9.66
CA PHE A 101 7.47 11.55 -9.87
C PHE A 101 8.30 11.17 -11.12
N PRO A 102 8.70 12.14 -11.98
CA PRO A 102 9.61 11.89 -13.10
C PRO A 102 10.96 11.37 -12.60
N GLY A 103 11.08 10.05 -12.49
CA GLY A 103 12.21 9.35 -11.90
C GLY A 103 13.02 8.57 -12.92
N ASP A 104 13.24 7.30 -12.62
CA ASP A 104 13.96 6.37 -13.49
C ASP A 104 13.13 6.04 -14.74
N GLN A 105 13.49 6.68 -15.87
CA GLN A 105 12.78 6.51 -17.13
C GLN A 105 12.98 5.12 -17.73
N ASP A 106 14.11 4.48 -17.49
CA ASP A 106 14.38 3.13 -18.00
C ASP A 106 13.49 2.12 -17.28
N LEU A 107 13.39 2.22 -15.96
CA LEU A 107 12.45 1.42 -15.18
C LEU A 107 11.00 1.67 -15.62
N TYR A 108 10.61 2.94 -15.81
CA TYR A 108 9.27 3.29 -16.27
C TYR A 108 8.94 2.63 -17.62
N ASN A 109 9.85 2.71 -18.59
CA ASN A 109 9.64 2.16 -19.93
C ASN A 109 9.52 0.63 -19.86
N VAL A 110 10.46 -0.05 -19.18
CA VAL A 110 10.45 -1.51 -19.03
C VAL A 110 9.19 -1.99 -18.30
N THR A 111 8.79 -1.33 -17.22
CA THR A 111 7.55 -1.67 -16.52
C THR A 111 6.33 -1.49 -17.42
N THR A 112 6.26 -0.41 -18.19
CA THR A 112 5.13 -0.15 -19.11
C THR A 112 5.05 -1.20 -20.21
N ASP A 113 6.19 -1.63 -20.76
CA ASP A 113 6.24 -2.70 -21.76
C ASP A 113 5.73 -4.04 -21.18
N HIS A 114 6.18 -4.42 -19.98
CA HIS A 114 5.69 -5.63 -19.31
C HIS A 114 4.19 -5.55 -18.97
N LEU A 115 3.69 -4.38 -18.57
CA LEU A 115 2.25 -4.18 -18.32
C LEU A 115 1.43 -4.45 -19.58
N ASN A 116 1.89 -3.97 -20.74
CA ASN A 116 1.22 -4.21 -22.01
C ASN A 116 1.26 -5.68 -22.43
N GLU A 117 2.41 -6.35 -22.24
CA GLU A 117 2.56 -7.78 -22.52
C GLU A 117 1.61 -8.62 -21.64
N TYR A 118 1.61 -8.38 -20.32
CA TYR A 118 0.75 -9.10 -19.38
C TYR A 118 -0.74 -8.85 -19.64
N ALA A 119 -1.12 -7.61 -20.00
CA ALA A 119 -2.49 -7.30 -20.41
C ALA A 119 -2.87 -8.03 -21.71
N GLY A 120 -1.95 -8.14 -22.67
CA GLY A 120 -2.12 -8.90 -23.91
C GLY A 120 -2.36 -10.41 -23.67
N GLU A 121 -1.80 -10.96 -22.60
CA GLU A 121 -2.03 -12.34 -22.15
C GLU A 121 -3.28 -12.51 -21.26
N GLY A 122 -4.00 -11.42 -20.96
CA GLY A 122 -5.19 -11.44 -20.11
C GLY A 122 -4.90 -11.53 -18.62
N LEU A 123 -3.66 -11.27 -18.20
CA LEU A 123 -3.28 -11.19 -16.78
C LEU A 123 -3.76 -9.86 -16.18
N ARG A 124 -4.16 -9.93 -14.91
CA ARG A 124 -4.47 -8.71 -14.15
C ARG A 124 -3.19 -8.13 -13.58
N THR A 125 -2.93 -6.87 -13.91
CA THR A 125 -1.75 -6.12 -13.53
C THR A 125 -2.08 -5.09 -12.44
N LEU A 126 -1.10 -4.80 -11.60
CA LEU A 126 -1.12 -3.69 -10.65
C LEU A 126 0.27 -3.07 -10.65
N VAL A 127 0.32 -1.75 -10.53
CA VAL A 127 1.55 -0.99 -10.33
C VAL A 127 1.75 -0.74 -8.85
N LEU A 128 3.00 -0.88 -8.39
CA LEU A 128 3.42 -0.65 -7.03
C LEU A 128 4.34 0.57 -6.99
N ALA A 129 4.07 1.48 -6.06
CA ALA A 129 4.88 2.67 -5.88
C ALA A 129 4.99 3.04 -4.40
N TYR A 130 5.95 3.89 -4.07
CA TYR A 130 6.12 4.40 -2.71
C TYR A 130 6.50 5.86 -2.68
N ARG A 131 6.34 6.51 -1.53
CA ARG A 131 6.89 7.83 -1.27
C ARG A 131 7.37 7.91 0.17
N ASP A 132 8.60 8.37 0.36
CA ASP A 132 9.08 8.74 1.69
C ASP A 132 8.42 10.05 2.12
N LEU A 133 7.90 10.08 3.33
CA LEU A 133 7.25 11.25 3.91
C LEU A 133 8.12 11.78 5.03
N ASP A 134 8.34 13.10 5.04
CA ASP A 134 8.98 13.72 6.18
C ASP A 134 8.01 13.79 7.37
N GLU A 135 8.57 13.75 8.57
CA GLU A 135 7.81 13.70 9.82
C GLU A 135 6.90 14.93 10.00
N LYS A 136 7.36 16.12 9.57
CA LYS A 136 6.62 17.37 9.72
C LYS A 136 5.43 17.43 8.75
N TYR A 137 5.65 17.04 7.50
CA TYR A 137 4.60 16.93 6.49
C TYR A 137 3.56 15.91 6.91
N PHE A 138 3.99 14.71 7.34
CA PHE A 138 3.05 13.68 7.80
C PHE A 138 2.23 14.16 8.99
N ALA A 139 2.84 14.81 10.00
CA ALA A 139 2.11 15.33 11.14
C ALA A 139 1.02 16.33 10.74
N GLY A 140 1.34 17.31 9.88
CA GLY A 140 0.37 18.29 9.40
C GLY A 140 -0.69 17.70 8.44
N TRP A 141 -0.34 16.67 7.68
CA TRP A 141 -1.31 15.93 6.88
C TRP A 141 -2.26 15.10 7.75
N ALA A 142 -1.75 14.44 8.79
CA ALA A 142 -2.53 13.61 9.70
C ALA A 142 -3.52 14.43 10.52
N GLU A 143 -3.12 15.62 11.01
CA GLU A 143 -4.00 16.57 11.69
C GLU A 143 -5.18 16.97 10.80
N ARG A 144 -4.89 17.39 9.55
CA ARG A 144 -5.95 17.72 8.57
C ARG A 144 -6.84 16.53 8.24
N LEU A 145 -6.30 15.31 8.21
CA LEU A 145 -7.09 14.11 7.98
C LEU A 145 -8.02 13.81 9.16
N GLU A 146 -7.55 13.98 10.38
CA GLU A 146 -8.37 13.83 11.59
C GLU A 146 -9.51 14.85 11.60
N GLU A 147 -9.21 16.12 11.32
CA GLU A 147 -10.20 17.19 11.17
C GLU A 147 -11.22 16.89 10.06
N ALA A 148 -10.74 16.45 8.89
CA ALA A 148 -11.60 16.09 7.78
C ALA A 148 -12.48 14.86 8.08
N SER A 149 -12.03 13.98 8.97
CA SER A 149 -12.73 12.77 9.39
C SER A 149 -13.88 13.03 10.37
N LEU A 150 -13.95 14.22 10.96
CA LEU A 150 -15.07 14.64 11.82
C LEU A 150 -16.38 14.73 11.01
N ASN A 151 -17.50 14.39 11.66
CA ASN A 151 -18.81 14.32 11.03
C ASN A 151 -19.26 15.70 10.52
N GLY A 152 -19.68 15.77 9.26
CA GLY A 152 -20.23 16.97 8.63
C GLY A 152 -20.45 16.80 7.13
N GLU A 153 -21.14 17.74 6.50
CA GLU A 153 -21.32 17.76 5.05
C GLU A 153 -19.96 17.81 4.33
N GLY A 154 -19.84 17.10 3.21
CA GLY A 154 -18.59 17.07 2.41
C GLY A 154 -17.42 16.32 3.03
N ARG A 155 -17.62 15.51 4.09
CA ARG A 155 -16.58 14.68 4.73
C ARG A 155 -15.80 13.82 3.73
N GLU A 156 -16.51 13.08 2.90
CA GLU A 156 -15.90 12.18 1.91
C GLU A 156 -15.03 12.93 0.89
N GLU A 157 -15.49 14.11 0.45
CA GLU A 157 -14.75 14.93 -0.52
C GLU A 157 -13.46 15.51 0.10
N ARG A 158 -13.51 15.97 1.35
CA ARG A 158 -12.32 16.46 2.07
C ARG A 158 -11.28 15.35 2.25
N ILE A 159 -11.71 14.17 2.68
CA ILE A 159 -10.83 12.99 2.83
C ILE A 159 -10.24 12.61 1.47
N ALA A 160 -11.07 12.57 0.42
CA ALA A 160 -10.61 12.26 -0.93
C ALA A 160 -9.51 13.22 -1.39
N ARG A 161 -9.67 14.54 -1.19
CA ARG A 161 -8.65 15.55 -1.53
C ARG A 161 -7.34 15.32 -0.77
N LEU A 162 -7.39 15.00 0.52
CA LEU A 162 -6.19 14.71 1.31
C LEU A 162 -5.51 13.42 0.86
N TYR A 163 -6.28 12.40 0.47
CA TYR A 163 -5.74 11.17 -0.09
C TYR A 163 -5.06 11.44 -1.43
N GLU A 164 -5.70 12.19 -2.32
CA GLU A 164 -5.12 12.63 -3.59
C GLU A 164 -3.80 13.38 -3.37
N GLU A 165 -3.75 14.31 -2.41
CA GLU A 165 -2.56 15.11 -2.11
C GLU A 165 -1.33 14.25 -1.76
N VAL A 166 -1.49 13.30 -0.82
CA VAL A 166 -0.38 12.48 -0.32
C VAL A 166 0.05 11.39 -1.31
N GLU A 167 -0.85 10.99 -2.21
CA GLU A 167 -0.62 9.94 -3.22
C GLU A 167 -0.04 10.51 -4.54
N ASN A 168 0.59 11.69 -4.52
CA ASN A 168 1.36 12.24 -5.64
C ASN A 168 2.87 12.09 -5.42
N ASP A 169 3.65 12.32 -6.47
CA ASP A 169 5.12 12.27 -6.49
C ASP A 169 5.65 10.90 -6.00
N LEU A 170 4.99 9.83 -6.43
CA LEU A 170 5.34 8.47 -6.07
C LEU A 170 6.55 7.97 -6.88
N VAL A 171 7.40 7.18 -6.26
CA VAL A 171 8.51 6.48 -6.92
C VAL A 171 8.05 5.07 -7.29
N LEU A 172 8.17 4.72 -8.56
CA LEU A 172 7.85 3.40 -9.09
C LEU A 172 8.73 2.32 -8.45
N LEU A 173 8.11 1.21 -8.05
CA LEU A 173 8.80 -0.02 -7.63
C LEU A 173 8.75 -1.09 -8.72
N GLY A 174 7.61 -1.19 -9.43
CA GLY A 174 7.38 -2.14 -10.50
C GLY A 174 5.92 -2.55 -10.62
#